data_AF-A0A9E1N8V0-F1
#
_entry.id   AF-A0A9E1N8V0-F1
#
_cell.length_a   1.000
_cell.length_b   1.000
_cell.length_c   1.000
_cell.angle_alpha   90.00
_cell.angle_beta   90.00
_cell.angle_gamma   90.00
#
_symmetry.space_group_name_H-M   'P 1'
#
loop_
_entity.id
_entity.type
_entity.pdbx_description
1 polymer ?
#
loop_
_entity_poly.entity_id
_entity_poly.type
_entity_poly.pdbx_seq_one_letter_code
_entity_poly.pdbx_strand_id
1 'polypeptide(L)'
;GIVPLILLLWPLSRQRPPNWCLAAAVLVILGGLAQVYVIIIGGQSYPLNMFPGFEIKSSFFDGVTANYVASLPELTLGLGGIAVSALIVMLGLRILPFLPERLPERPADAVNDPYGKQRAAGTD
;
A
#
# COMPACT_ATOMS: atom_id res chain seq x y z
N GLY A 1 -7.27 -11.04 -1.61
CA GLY A 1 -6.70 -10.24 -2.72
C GLY A 1 -6.27 -11.09 -3.89
N ILE A 2 -7.21 -11.60 -4.70
CA ILE A 2 -6.90 -12.46 -5.85
C ILE A 2 -6.71 -11.62 -7.13
N VAL A 3 -7.46 -10.53 -7.28
CA VAL A 3 -7.39 -9.63 -8.45
C VAL A 3 -5.99 -9.05 -8.71
N PRO A 4 -5.28 -8.44 -7.74
CA PRO A 4 -3.92 -7.95 -7.98
C PRO A 4 -2.92 -9.09 -8.27
N LEU A 5 -3.16 -10.28 -7.69
CA LEU A 5 -2.34 -11.46 -7.94
C LEU A 5 -2.46 -11.90 -9.41
N ILE A 6 -3.68 -11.96 -9.94
CA ILE A 6 -3.95 -12.28 -11.35
C ILE A 6 -3.33 -11.21 -12.26
N LEU A 7 -3.51 -9.92 -11.93
CA LEU A 7 -2.93 -8.82 -12.71
C LEU A 7 -1.41 -8.91 -12.85
N LEU A 8 -0.70 -9.35 -11.80
CA LEU A 8 0.76 -9.44 -11.79
C LEU A 8 1.31 -10.78 -12.31
N LEU A 9 0.65 -11.90 -12.01
CA LEU A 9 1.13 -13.25 -12.36
C LEU A 9 0.68 -13.72 -13.75
N TRP A 10 -0.21 -12.99 -14.42
CA TRP A 10 -0.62 -13.37 -15.76
C TRP A 10 0.58 -13.32 -16.72
N PRO A 11 0.86 -14.36 -17.52
CA PRO A 11 2.06 -14.44 -18.37
C PRO A 11 2.18 -13.30 -19.40
N LEU A 12 1.06 -12.66 -19.73
CA LEU A 12 0.99 -11.48 -20.61
C LEU A 12 1.23 -10.14 -19.88
N SER A 13 1.28 -10.11 -18.54
CA SER A 13 1.49 -8.91 -17.73
C SER A 13 2.89 -8.30 -17.93
N ARG A 14 3.87 -9.14 -18.26
CA ARG A 14 5.28 -8.72 -18.42
C ARG A 14 5.53 -7.81 -19.63
N GLN A 15 4.57 -7.72 -20.56
CA GLN A 15 4.62 -6.84 -21.74
C GLN A 15 3.62 -5.67 -21.65
N ARG A 16 2.88 -5.54 -20.54
CA ARG A 16 1.82 -4.52 -20.38
C ARG A 16 2.40 -3.18 -19.93
N PRO A 17 1.71 -2.06 -20.24
CA PRO A 17 2.15 -0.73 -19.85
C PRO A 17 2.18 -0.55 -18.32
N PRO A 18 2.99 0.39 -17.79
CA PRO A 18 3.19 0.63 -16.35
C PRO A 18 1.89 0.84 -15.56
N ASN A 19 0.82 1.28 -16.23
CA ASN A 19 -0.50 1.52 -15.65
C ASN A 19 -1.12 0.25 -15.02
N TRP A 20 -0.75 -0.95 -15.49
CA TRP A 20 -1.21 -2.23 -14.93
C TRP A 20 -0.62 -2.50 -13.54
N CYS A 21 0.67 -2.25 -13.37
CA CYS A 21 1.33 -2.37 -12.07
C CYS A 21 0.77 -1.34 -11.09
N LEU A 22 0.50 -0.11 -11.54
CA LEU A 22 -0.12 0.92 -10.71
C LEU A 22 -1.51 0.49 -10.23
N ALA A 23 -2.36 -0.01 -11.13
CA ALA A 23 -3.70 -0.50 -10.78
C ALA A 23 -3.64 -1.64 -9.77
N ALA A 24 -2.74 -2.62 -9.97
CA ALA A 24 -2.54 -3.71 -9.02
C ALA A 24 -2.11 -3.21 -7.64
N ALA A 25 -1.17 -2.26 -7.57
CA ALA A 25 -0.71 -1.67 -6.31
C ALA A 25 -1.85 -0.96 -5.56
N VAL A 26 -2.67 -0.17 -6.27
CA VAL A 26 -3.84 0.50 -5.68
C VAL A 26 -4.84 -0.52 -5.13
N LEU A 27 -5.14 -1.58 -5.87
CA LEU A 27 -6.03 -2.65 -5.40
C LEU A 27 -5.50 -3.35 -4.13
N VAL A 28 -4.18 -3.55 -4.03
CA VAL A 28 -3.57 -4.14 -2.83
C VAL A 28 -3.75 -3.22 -1.63
N ILE A 29 -3.49 -1.92 -1.77
CA ILE A 29 -3.64 -0.94 -0.68
C ILE A 29 -5.10 -0.88 -0.22
N LEU A 30 -6.05 -0.76 -1.15
CA LEU A 30 -7.48 -0.73 -0.84
C LEU A 30 -7.95 -2.03 -0.17
N GLY A 31 -7.48 -3.19 -0.64
CA GLY A 31 -7.77 -4.48 -0.04
C GLY A 31 -7.21 -4.61 1.37
N GLY A 32 -6.00 -4.12 1.62
CA GLY A 32 -5.39 -4.09 2.94
C GLY A 32 -6.17 -3.21 3.93
N LEU A 33 -6.56 -2.00 3.51
CA LEU A 33 -7.39 -1.10 4.32
C LEU A 33 -8.75 -1.71 4.64
N ALA A 34 -9.40 -2.34 3.65
CA ALA A 34 -10.66 -3.04 3.85
C ALA A 34 -10.52 -4.20 4.86
N GLN A 35 -9.42 -4.94 4.81
CA GLN A 35 -9.16 -6.03 5.75
C GLN A 35 -8.97 -5.52 7.18
N VAL A 36 -8.22 -4.44 7.37
CA VAL A 36 -8.07 -3.78 8.68
C VAL A 36 -9.43 -3.29 9.20
N TYR A 37 -10.24 -2.67 8.34
CA TYR A 37 -11.60 -2.22 8.69
C TYR A 37 -12.48 -3.38 9.16
N VAL A 38 -12.53 -4.48 8.39
CA VAL A 38 -13.36 -5.66 8.73
C VAL A 38 -12.91 -6.29 10.04
N ILE A 39 -11.61 -6.40 10.31
CA ILE A 39 -11.10 -6.99 11.55
C ILE A 39 -11.47 -6.12 12.75
N ILE A 40 -11.27 -4.80 12.67
CA ILE A 40 -11.52 -3.89 13.79
C ILE A 40 -13.02 -3.74 14.06
N ILE A 41 -13.81 -3.38 13.05
CA ILE A 41 -15.25 -3.11 13.21
C ILE A 41 -16.04 -4.41 13.34
N GLY A 42 -15.66 -5.47 12.61
CA GLY A 42 -16.27 -6.79 12.75
C GLY A 42 -16.02 -7.41 14.12
N GLY A 43 -14.83 -7.21 14.69
CA GLY A 43 -14.49 -7.69 16.03
C GLY A 43 -15.22 -6.96 17.17
N GLN A 44 -15.66 -5.72 16.95
CA GLN A 44 -16.42 -4.94 17.94
C GLN A 44 -17.93 -5.10 17.83
N SER A 45 -18.45 -5.45 16.66
CA SER A 45 -19.89 -5.55 16.41
C SER A 45 -20.52 -6.85 16.93
N TYR A 46 -19.71 -7.90 17.15
CA TYR A 46 -20.15 -9.16 17.76
C TYR A 46 -19.47 -9.37 19.12
N PRO A 47 -20.19 -9.17 20.23
CA PRO A 47 -19.60 -9.36 21.55
C PRO A 47 -19.20 -10.83 21.75
N LEU A 48 -17.99 -11.05 22.27
CA LEU A 48 -17.55 -12.38 22.67
C LEU A 48 -18.36 -12.84 23.89
N ASN A 49 -19.00 -14.01 23.79
CA ASN A 49 -19.57 -14.67 24.95
C ASN A 49 -18.43 -15.26 25.80
N MET A 50 -17.86 -14.45 26.69
CA MET A 50 -16.67 -14.82 27.47
C MET A 50 -16.98 -15.88 28.55
N PHE A 51 -18.24 -16.04 28.94
CA PHE A 51 -18.64 -16.93 30.04
C PHE A 51 -19.92 -17.72 29.69
N PRO A 52 -19.78 -18.84 28.96
CA PRO A 52 -20.92 -19.66 28.59
C PRO A 52 -21.61 -20.24 29.83
N GLY A 53 -22.91 -19.98 30.00
CA GLY A 53 -23.73 -20.50 31.12
C GLY A 53 -23.88 -19.56 32.32
N PHE A 54 -23.29 -18.36 32.30
CA PHE A 54 -23.46 -17.36 33.35
C PHE A 54 -24.06 -16.06 32.77
N GLU A 55 -25.14 -15.55 33.38
CA GLU A 55 -25.67 -14.21 33.06
C GLU A 55 -24.78 -13.14 33.70
N ILE A 56 -23.98 -12.46 32.90
CA ILE A 56 -23.19 -11.31 33.35
C ILE A 56 -24.00 -10.05 33.08
N LYS A 57 -24.72 -9.57 34.09
CA LYS A 57 -25.46 -8.31 34.01
C LYS A 57 -24.50 -7.12 34.13
N SER A 58 -24.13 -6.55 32.99
CA SER A 58 -23.45 -5.25 32.89
C SER A 58 -24.49 -4.15 32.63
N SER A 59 -24.45 -3.03 33.37
CA SER A 59 -25.29 -1.85 33.06
C SER A 59 -24.86 -1.09 31.80
N PHE A 60 -23.76 -1.48 31.15
CA PHE A 60 -23.22 -0.79 29.98
C PHE A 60 -23.02 -1.79 28.83
N PHE A 61 -23.79 -1.60 27.74
CA PHE A 61 -23.60 -2.22 26.43
C PHE A 61 -23.58 -3.77 26.37
N ASP A 62 -24.37 -4.43 27.21
CA ASP A 62 -24.60 -5.88 27.11
C ASP A 62 -25.49 -6.20 25.90
N GLY A 63 -24.92 -6.83 24.86
CA GLY A 63 -25.66 -7.39 23.72
C GLY A 63 -26.12 -6.43 22.61
N VAL A 64 -25.75 -5.15 22.64
CA VAL A 64 -26.15 -4.20 21.58
C VAL A 64 -25.19 -4.28 20.39
N THR A 65 -25.70 -4.60 19.21
CA THR A 65 -24.96 -4.45 17.95
C THR A 65 -24.63 -2.97 17.74
N ALA A 66 -23.38 -2.60 18.00
CA ALA A 66 -22.90 -1.24 17.75
C ALA A 66 -22.80 -1.02 16.23
N ASN A 67 -23.71 -0.21 15.68
CA ASN A 67 -23.62 0.22 14.29
C ASN A 67 -22.56 1.31 14.17
N TYR A 68 -21.48 1.03 13.45
CA TYR A 68 -20.43 2.00 13.17
C TYR A 68 -20.81 2.88 11.98
N VAL A 69 -20.79 4.20 12.16
CA VAL A 69 -20.96 5.20 11.09
C VAL A 69 -19.73 6.07 11.09
N ALA A 70 -19.02 6.10 9.97
CA ALA A 70 -17.80 6.88 9.82
C ALA A 70 -18.07 8.38 10.06
N SER A 71 -17.29 8.99 10.93
CA SER A 71 -17.41 10.41 11.29
C SER A 71 -16.42 11.28 10.51
N LEU A 72 -16.74 12.59 10.37
CA LEU A 72 -15.85 13.55 9.69
C LEU A 72 -14.42 13.58 10.28
N PRO A 73 -14.22 13.57 11.62
CA PRO A 73 -12.88 13.49 12.20
C PRO A 73 -12.11 12.24 11.79
N GLU A 74 -12.77 11.08 11.70
CA GLU A 74 -12.12 9.83 11.28
C GLU A 74 -11.63 9.88 9.83
N LEU A 75 -12.41 10.51 8.95
CA LEU A 75 -11.98 10.72 7.57
C LEU A 75 -10.76 11.64 7.50
N THR A 76 -10.76 12.73 8.28
CA THR A 76 -9.60 13.64 8.33
C THR A 76 -8.36 12.97 8.94
N LEU A 77 -8.54 12.07 9.92
CA LEU A 77 -7.46 11.28 10.51
C LEU A 77 -6.85 10.32 9.47
N GLY A 78 -7.69 9.63 8.70
CA GLY A 78 -7.25 8.75 7.62
C GLY A 78 -6.46 9.48 6.53
N LEU A 79 -6.96 10.64 6.07
CA LEU A 79 -6.24 11.50 5.11
C LEU A 79 -4.94 12.06 5.69
N GLY A 80 -4.93 12.44 6.96
CA GLY A 80 -3.74 12.89 7.67
C GLY A 80 -2.64 11.83 7.68
N GLY A 81 -2.99 10.56 7.92
CA GLY A 81 -2.04 9.44 7.85
C GLY A 81 -1.39 9.28 6.47
N ILE A 82 -2.17 9.44 5.39
CA ILE A 82 -1.65 9.39 4.01
C ILE A 82 -0.68 10.56 3.76
N ALA A 83 -1.06 11.77 4.16
CA ALA A 83 -0.24 12.97 3.99
C ALA A 83 1.10 12.87 4.74
N VAL A 84 1.06 12.41 6.00
CA VAL A 84 2.27 12.21 6.82
C VAL A 84 3.16 11.13 6.22
N SER A 85 2.58 10.02 5.73
CA SER A 85 3.34 8.95 5.07
C SER A 85 4.08 9.47 3.83
N ALA A 86 3.39 10.25 2.98
CA ALA A 86 3.99 10.86 1.81
C ALA A 86 5.12 11.84 2.17
N LEU A 87 4.91 12.65 3.22
CA LEU A 87 5.91 13.60 3.72
C LEU A 87 7.18 12.86 4.18
N ILE A 88 7.03 11.77 4.93
CA ILE A 88 8.16 10.95 5.40
C ILE A 88 8.92 10.37 4.21
N VAL A 89 8.23 9.84 3.20
CA VAL A 89 8.86 9.30 1.99
C VAL A 89 9.64 10.40 1.25
N MET A 90 9.04 11.58 1.05
CA MET A 90 9.72 12.70 0.41
C MET A 90 10.96 13.14 1.18
N LEU A 91 10.85 13.24 2.50
CA LEU A 91 11.97 13.61 3.35
C LEU A 91 13.09 12.55 3.30
N GLY A 92 12.72 11.27 3.31
CA GLY A 92 13.65 10.15 3.13
C GLY A 92 14.41 10.24 1.81
N LEU A 93 13.71 10.48 0.69
CA LEU A 93 14.32 10.67 -0.64
C LEU A 93 15.21 11.90 -0.72
N ARG A 94 14.91 12.95 0.06
CA ARG A 94 15.69 14.19 0.08
C ARG A 94 16.96 14.09 0.92
N ILE A 95 16.91 13.38 2.04
CA ILE A 95 17.99 13.30 3.03
C ILE A 95 18.94 12.13 2.74
N LEU A 96 18.41 11.00 2.25
CA LEU A 96 19.18 9.77 2.09
C LEU A 96 19.47 9.50 0.59
N PRO A 97 20.65 8.93 0.26
CA PRO A 97 21.03 8.60 -1.11
C PRO A 97 20.32 7.34 -1.61
N PHE A 98 18.98 7.34 -1.65
CA PHE A 98 18.18 6.22 -2.12
C PHE A 98 18.14 6.10 -3.65
N LEU A 99 18.30 7.21 -4.37
CA LEU A 99 18.28 7.23 -5.82
C LEU A 99 19.71 7.34 -6.35
N PRO A 100 20.18 6.37 -7.16
CA PRO A 100 21.51 6.45 -7.74
C PRO A 100 21.59 7.62 -8.70
N GLU A 101 22.71 8.34 -8.68
CA GLU A 101 22.94 9.49 -9.58
C GLU A 101 22.95 9.08 -11.06
N ARG A 102 23.22 7.80 -11.33
CA ARG A 102 23.22 7.22 -12.68
C ARG A 102 22.58 5.84 -12.68
N LEU A 103 21.79 5.57 -13.71
CA LEU A 103 21.29 4.24 -13.97
C LEU A 103 22.44 3.37 -14.53
N PRO A 104 22.57 2.11 -14.11
CA PRO A 104 23.48 1.18 -14.76
C PRO A 104 23.11 1.05 -16.23
N GLU A 105 24.11 1.17 -17.11
CA GLU A 105 23.93 0.96 -18.54
C GLU A 105 23.40 -0.45 -18.77
N ARG A 106 22.26 -0.55 -19.44
CA ARG A 106 21.69 -1.84 -19.81
C ARG A 106 22.32 -2.23 -21.19
N PRO A 107 22.55 -3.53 -21.43
CA PRO A 107 23.22 -3.98 -22.65
C PRO A 107 22.51 -3.60 -23.96
N ALA A 108 21.18 -3.41 -23.90
CA ALA A 108 20.35 -3.05 -25.06
C ALA A 108 20.51 -1.58 -25.49
N ASP A 109 20.88 -0.71 -24.57
CA ASP A 109 21.08 0.74 -24.73
C ASP A 109 22.49 1.04 -25.20
N ALA A 110 23.49 0.21 -24.82
CA ALA A 110 24.85 0.34 -25.31
C ALA A 110 24.98 0.16 -26.85
N VAL A 111 24.12 -0.65 -27.47
CA VAL A 111 24.08 -0.86 -28.94
C VAL A 111 23.56 0.37 -29.69
N ASN A 112 22.71 1.18 -29.05
CA ASN A 112 22.04 2.33 -29.67
C ASN A 112 22.54 3.68 -29.13
N ASP A 113 23.62 3.71 -28.33
CA ASP A 113 24.19 4.94 -27.79
C ASP A 113 25.18 5.58 -28.80
N PRO A 114 24.81 6.68 -29.48
CA PRO A 114 25.72 7.38 -30.40
C PRO A 114 26.89 8.07 -29.68
N TYR A 115 26.85 8.23 -28.36
CA TYR A 115 27.88 8.86 -27.54
C TYR A 115 28.78 7.88 -26.79
N GLY A 116 28.49 6.57 -26.83
CA GLY A 116 29.24 5.55 -26.08
C GLY A 116 30.73 5.50 -26.41
N LYS A 117 31.11 5.84 -27.66
CA LYS A 117 32.52 5.90 -28.10
C LYS A 117 33.30 7.11 -27.57
N GLN A 118 32.65 8.22 -27.24
CA GLN A 118 33.33 9.42 -26.73
C GLN A 118 33.70 9.31 -25.25
N ARG A 119 33.03 8.41 -24.52
CA ARG A 119 33.18 8.25 -23.06
C ARG A 119 34.38 7.38 -22.69
N ALA A 120 34.79 6.47 -23.58
CA ALA A 120 36.00 5.65 -23.41
C ALA A 120 37.32 6.40 -23.67
N ALA A 121 37.26 7.61 -24.24
CA ALA A 121 38.43 8.41 -24.63
C ALA A 121 38.73 9.58 -23.67
N GLY A 122 37.92 9.76 -22.61
CA GLY A 122 38.02 10.90 -21.69
C GLY A 122 38.45 10.55 -20.26
N THR A 123 38.90 9.31 -20.05
CA THR A 123 39.44 8.84 -18.76
C THR A 123 40.92 8.50 -18.95
N ASP A 124 41.75 9.55 -19.03
CA ASP A 124 43.18 9.52 -18.72
C ASP A 124 43.43 10.47 -17.54
#